data_AF-A0A7U2N0C6-F1
#
_entry.id   AF-A0A7U2N0C6-F1
#
_cell.length_a   1.000
_cell.length_b   1.000
_cell.length_c   1.000
_cell.angle_alpha   90.00
_cell.angle_beta   90.00
_cell.angle_gamma   90.00
#
_symmetry.space_group_name_H-M   'P 1'
#
loop_
_entity.id
_entity.type
_entity.pdbx_description
1 polymer ?
#
loop_
_entity_poly.entity_id
_entity_poly.type
_entity_poly.pdbx_seq_one_letter_code
_entity_poly.pdbx_strand_id
1 'polypeptide(L)'
;MYGALAHSEVPFGVLLEELKVPRSSTSSPLFQVLLNYTLGIREMSTFASCEMDMVGVEDARSGCDLVISIVETAGQDTALSFTMPPSLYLDQDCARLLDIYFDPALISEIGSGGVVERWEGWETTVSQQVDVASQRYPDNIAVKLGFTNTEITYDMLNELVGRAARALKDLDVGIATRVAILCEPSADMIVFILAILRVSAAYVPLDSRNSHERLSSIIGDSSPRLLLSDSRLGECASLLGEEHIMPVRLMETLLIADSPDGPYEGNVSHPDHPAFVLYTSGSTGAPKGIILDHLNWVNQFAAVTQEYGLAQEKVLQ
;
A
#
# COMPACT_ATOMS: atom_id res chain seq x y z
N MET A 1 14.55 -40.30 0.55
CA MET A 1 14.22 -40.78 -0.81
C MET A 1 14.02 -42.30 -0.90
N TYR A 2 14.85 -43.14 -0.26
CA TYR A 2 14.70 -44.61 -0.35
C TYR A 2 13.45 -45.21 0.34
N GLY A 3 12.87 -44.53 1.35
CA GLY A 3 11.71 -45.07 2.09
C GLY A 3 10.41 -45.15 1.28
N ALA A 4 10.18 -44.24 0.33
CA ALA A 4 9.00 -44.28 -0.54
C ALA A 4 9.12 -45.37 -1.62
N LEU A 5 10.35 -45.57 -2.14
CA LEU A 5 10.63 -46.60 -3.14
C LEU A 5 10.47 -48.03 -2.58
N ALA A 6 10.70 -48.22 -1.28
CA ALA A 6 10.48 -49.49 -0.59
C ALA A 6 9.01 -49.96 -0.56
N HIS A 7 8.07 -49.08 -0.93
CA HIS A 7 6.62 -49.33 -0.95
C HIS A 7 5.98 -48.99 -2.30
N SER A 8 6.77 -48.97 -3.38
CA SER A 8 6.32 -48.63 -4.74
C SER A 8 5.24 -49.55 -5.30
N GLU A 9 5.06 -50.74 -4.70
CA GLU A 9 4.05 -51.72 -5.03
C GLU A 9 2.63 -51.33 -4.57
N VAL A 10 2.49 -50.37 -3.66
CA VAL A 10 1.18 -49.90 -3.19
C VAL A 10 0.50 -49.10 -4.30
N PRO A 11 -0.67 -49.53 -4.82
CA PRO A 11 -1.35 -48.78 -5.88
C PRO A 11 -1.79 -47.40 -5.38
N PHE A 12 -1.53 -46.36 -6.18
CA PHE A 12 -1.83 -44.98 -5.81
C PHE A 12 -3.32 -44.75 -5.46
N GLY A 13 -4.25 -45.46 -6.11
CA GLY A 13 -5.68 -45.39 -5.80
C GLY A 13 -6.02 -45.84 -4.37
N VAL A 14 -5.34 -46.87 -3.85
CA VAL A 14 -5.51 -47.36 -2.47
C VAL A 14 -5.02 -46.32 -1.48
N LEU A 15 -3.89 -45.66 -1.79
CA LEU A 15 -3.36 -44.57 -0.97
C LEU A 15 -4.36 -43.40 -0.85
N LEU A 16 -5.02 -43.03 -1.95
CA LEU A 16 -6.04 -41.96 -1.94
C LEU A 16 -7.27 -42.31 -1.10
N GLU A 17 -7.69 -43.58 -1.13
CA GLU A 17 -8.83 -44.08 -0.35
C GLU A 17 -8.52 -44.09 1.16
N GLU A 18 -7.35 -44.59 1.55
CA GLU A 18 -6.91 -44.60 2.96
C GLU A 18 -6.72 -43.18 3.52
N LEU A 19 -6.13 -42.28 2.72
CA LEU A 19 -5.94 -40.88 3.10
C LEU A 19 -7.21 -40.04 3.00
N LYS A 20 -8.32 -40.60 2.48
CA LYS A 20 -9.63 -39.93 2.31
C LYS A 20 -9.53 -38.60 1.56
N VAL A 21 -8.71 -38.59 0.50
CA VAL A 21 -8.44 -37.37 -0.27
C VAL A 21 -9.63 -37.06 -1.19
N PRO A 22 -10.17 -35.81 -1.19
CA PRO A 22 -11.23 -35.41 -2.11
C PRO A 22 -10.79 -35.54 -3.57
N ARG A 23 -11.64 -36.13 -4.43
CA ARG A 23 -11.35 -36.23 -5.86
C ARG A 23 -11.68 -34.92 -6.57
N SER A 24 -10.81 -34.53 -7.49
CA SER A 24 -10.97 -33.39 -8.39
C SER A 24 -10.95 -33.86 -9.84
N SER A 25 -11.77 -33.24 -10.69
CA SER A 25 -11.74 -33.46 -12.14
C SER A 25 -10.75 -32.54 -12.86
N THR A 26 -10.20 -31.54 -12.16
CA THR A 26 -9.37 -30.47 -12.72
C THR A 26 -7.94 -30.50 -12.20
N SER A 27 -7.64 -31.29 -11.17
CA SER A 27 -6.31 -31.35 -10.56
C SER A 27 -6.02 -32.74 -10.00
N SER A 28 -4.73 -33.07 -9.98
CA SER A 28 -4.24 -34.29 -9.34
C SER A 28 -4.40 -34.18 -7.81
N PRO A 29 -4.84 -35.27 -7.15
CA PRO A 29 -5.37 -35.21 -5.78
C PRO A 29 -4.32 -35.00 -4.68
N LEU A 30 -3.06 -35.38 -4.91
CA LEU A 30 -1.99 -35.28 -3.89
C LEU A 30 -0.78 -34.44 -4.31
N PHE A 31 -0.55 -34.30 -5.61
CA PHE A 31 0.61 -33.59 -6.14
C PHE A 31 0.23 -32.90 -7.44
N GLN A 32 0.78 -31.72 -7.68
CA GLN A 32 0.52 -30.93 -8.88
C GLN A 32 1.76 -30.85 -9.78
N VAL A 33 2.91 -31.32 -9.30
CA VAL A 33 4.15 -31.41 -10.07
C VAL A 33 4.58 -32.87 -10.13
N LEU A 34 4.85 -33.38 -11.32
CA LEU A 34 5.32 -34.74 -11.57
C LEU A 34 6.74 -34.71 -12.16
N LEU A 35 7.64 -35.52 -11.60
CA LEU A 35 8.97 -35.76 -12.16
C LEU A 35 9.04 -37.21 -12.67
N ASN A 36 9.24 -37.36 -13.97
CA ASN A 36 9.52 -38.63 -14.62
C ASN A 36 11.01 -38.71 -14.93
N TYR A 37 11.63 -39.83 -14.58
CA TYR A 37 13.02 -40.12 -14.93
C TYR A 37 13.08 -41.50 -15.59
N THR A 38 13.53 -41.52 -16.85
CA THR A 38 13.62 -42.74 -17.66
C THR A 38 15.06 -42.96 -18.07
N LEU A 39 15.62 -44.11 -17.68
CA LEU A 39 16.96 -44.55 -18.05
C LEU A 39 16.88 -45.64 -19.13
N GLY A 40 17.61 -45.46 -20.23
CA GLY A 40 17.90 -46.55 -21.16
C GLY A 40 16.81 -46.81 -22.19
N ILE A 41 16.52 -45.84 -23.06
CA ILE A 41 15.86 -46.15 -24.33
C ILE A 41 16.85 -46.95 -25.17
N ARG A 42 16.48 -48.20 -25.46
CA ARG A 42 17.18 -49.09 -26.38
C ARG A 42 17.08 -48.48 -27.78
N GLU A 43 18.19 -48.19 -28.44
CA GLU A 43 18.20 -47.88 -29.88
C GLU A 43 17.46 -49.01 -30.60
N MET A 44 16.31 -48.71 -31.21
CA MET A 44 15.75 -49.59 -32.23
C MET A 44 16.49 -49.29 -33.53
N SER A 45 17.60 -49.96 -33.72
CA SER A 45 18.33 -49.96 -34.99
C SER A 45 17.49 -50.68 -36.05
N THR A 46 17.01 -49.91 -37.04
CA THR A 46 16.53 -50.33 -38.38
C THR A 46 15.60 -51.55 -38.45
N PHE A 47 14.32 -51.33 -38.77
CA PHE A 47 13.45 -52.41 -39.25
C PHE A 47 13.51 -52.46 -40.78
N ALA A 48 13.99 -53.57 -41.34
CA ALA A 48 13.97 -53.85 -42.77
C ALA A 48 14.43 -52.68 -43.67
N SER A 49 15.65 -52.15 -43.44
CA SER A 49 16.31 -51.09 -44.23
C SER A 49 15.65 -49.70 -44.24
N CYS A 50 14.65 -49.45 -43.40
CA CYS A 50 14.12 -48.10 -43.17
C CYS A 50 14.75 -47.46 -41.93
N GLU A 51 15.12 -46.19 -42.04
CA GLU A 51 15.36 -45.32 -40.89
C GLU A 51 14.00 -45.01 -40.22
N MET A 52 13.94 -45.15 -38.90
CA MET A 52 12.76 -44.84 -38.10
C MET A 52 13.10 -43.68 -37.16
N ASP A 53 12.44 -42.54 -37.34
CA ASP A 53 12.46 -41.44 -36.39
C ASP A 53 11.30 -41.58 -35.39
N MET A 54 11.62 -41.47 -34.10
CA MET A 54 10.62 -41.36 -33.04
C MET A 54 10.06 -39.93 -33.05
N VAL A 55 8.86 -39.75 -33.59
CA VAL A 55 8.10 -38.52 -33.37
C VAL A 55 7.42 -38.65 -32.02
N GLY A 56 7.92 -37.91 -31.02
CA GLY A 56 7.29 -37.84 -29.70
C GLY A 56 5.85 -37.37 -29.83
N VAL A 57 4.90 -38.21 -29.42
CA VAL A 57 3.49 -37.83 -29.32
C VAL A 57 3.36 -36.96 -28.08
N GLU A 58 2.83 -35.74 -28.23
CA GLU A 58 2.46 -34.89 -27.09
C GLU A 58 1.52 -35.67 -26.18
N ASP A 59 2.01 -35.99 -24.98
CA ASP A 59 1.25 -36.81 -24.06
C ASP A 59 0.04 -36.01 -23.58
N ALA A 60 -1.14 -36.57 -23.85
CA ALA A 60 -2.41 -35.91 -23.69
C ALA A 60 -2.68 -35.64 -22.21
N ARG A 61 -2.76 -34.35 -21.84
CA ARG A 61 -3.31 -33.82 -20.57
C ARG A 61 -2.88 -34.60 -19.33
N SER A 62 -1.74 -34.22 -18.75
CA SER A 62 -1.52 -34.52 -17.34
C SER A 62 -2.55 -33.78 -16.49
N GLY A 63 -3.19 -34.44 -15.52
CA GLY A 63 -3.94 -33.75 -14.46
C GLY A 63 -3.05 -32.96 -13.49
N CYS A 64 -1.79 -32.71 -13.87
CA CYS A 64 -0.76 -32.00 -13.11
C CYS A 64 -0.50 -30.65 -13.78
N ASP A 65 -0.15 -29.68 -12.95
CA ASP A 65 0.15 -28.31 -13.36
C ASP A 65 1.54 -28.22 -14.02
N LEU A 66 2.47 -29.10 -13.64
CA LEU A 66 3.78 -29.21 -14.29
C LEU A 66 4.23 -30.67 -14.36
N VAL A 67 4.70 -31.10 -15.52
CA VAL A 67 5.40 -32.40 -15.67
C VAL A 67 6.81 -32.15 -16.19
N ILE A 68 7.79 -32.67 -15.49
CA ILE A 68 9.20 -32.65 -15.88
C ILE A 68 9.57 -34.08 -16.25
N SER A 69 10.03 -34.30 -17.48
CA SER A 69 10.49 -35.62 -17.93
C SER A 69 11.96 -35.56 -18.32
N ILE A 70 12.75 -36.43 -17.71
CA ILE A 70 14.17 -36.61 -17.99
C ILE A 70 14.35 -37.97 -18.65
N VAL A 71 14.98 -37.99 -19.82
CA VAL A 71 15.30 -39.20 -20.56
C VAL A 71 16.80 -39.24 -20.80
N GLU A 72 17.46 -40.24 -20.23
CA GLU A 72 18.88 -40.50 -20.46
C GLU A 72 19.05 -41.67 -21.43
N THR A 73 19.71 -41.41 -22.55
CA THR A 73 20.07 -42.45 -23.54
C THR A 73 21.47 -43.01 -23.27
N ALA A 74 21.70 -44.27 -23.67
CA ALA A 74 22.95 -44.99 -23.41
C ALA A 74 24.21 -44.34 -24.06
N GLY A 75 24.04 -43.30 -24.87
CA GLY A 75 25.08 -42.53 -25.55
C GLY A 75 25.49 -41.19 -24.90
N GLN A 76 25.02 -40.88 -23.68
CA GLN A 76 25.25 -39.64 -22.91
C GLN A 76 24.36 -38.43 -23.25
N ASP A 77 23.45 -38.53 -24.21
CA ASP A 77 22.48 -37.47 -24.45
C ASP A 77 21.32 -37.55 -23.45
N THR A 78 21.11 -36.45 -22.72
CA THR A 78 19.99 -36.25 -21.79
C THR A 78 18.98 -35.32 -22.43
N ALA A 79 17.77 -35.83 -22.67
CA ALA A 79 16.65 -35.02 -23.09
C ALA A 79 15.81 -34.62 -21.88
N LEU A 80 15.55 -33.31 -21.75
CA LEU A 80 14.71 -32.73 -20.71
C LEU A 80 13.49 -32.09 -21.38
N SER A 81 12.30 -32.46 -20.94
CA SER A 81 11.05 -31.84 -21.40
C SER A 81 10.19 -31.37 -20.23
N PHE A 82 9.51 -30.25 -20.46
CA PHE A 82 8.58 -29.65 -19.52
C PHE A 82 7.21 -29.55 -20.19
N THR A 83 6.19 -30.13 -19.55
CA THR A 83 4.80 -30.01 -19.98
C THR A 83 4.08 -29.06 -19.03
N MET A 84 3.68 -27.90 -19.55
CA MET A 84 2.99 -26.85 -18.83
C MET A 84 1.65 -26.55 -19.51
N PRO A 85 0.50 -26.66 -18.82
CA PRO A 85 -0.79 -26.36 -19.41
C PRO A 85 -0.92 -24.87 -19.77
N PRO A 86 -1.31 -24.50 -20.99
CA PRO A 86 -1.48 -23.10 -21.39
C PRO A 86 -2.64 -22.40 -20.66
N SER A 87 -3.49 -23.16 -19.95
CA SER A 87 -4.51 -22.60 -19.04
C SER A 87 -3.92 -22.06 -17.74
N LEU A 88 -2.68 -22.41 -17.40
CA LEU A 88 -2.00 -22.02 -16.17
C LEU A 88 -0.73 -21.20 -16.42
N TYR A 89 -0.07 -21.37 -17.57
CA TYR A 89 1.19 -20.72 -17.90
C TYR A 89 1.10 -19.97 -19.23
N LEU A 90 1.62 -18.74 -19.24
CA LEU A 90 1.91 -18.02 -20.48
C LEU A 90 3.29 -18.43 -21.01
N ASP A 91 3.53 -18.28 -22.30
CA ASP A 91 4.82 -18.62 -22.94
C ASP A 91 6.02 -17.92 -22.26
N GLN A 92 5.82 -16.70 -21.76
CA GLN A 92 6.85 -15.93 -21.03
C GLN A 92 7.18 -16.54 -19.67
N ASP A 93 6.19 -17.09 -18.97
CA ASP A 93 6.38 -17.77 -17.69
C ASP A 93 7.13 -19.09 -17.89
N CYS A 94 6.78 -19.81 -18.96
CA CYS A 94 7.47 -21.04 -19.39
C CYS A 94 8.97 -20.79 -19.65
N ALA A 95 9.29 -19.74 -20.43
CA ALA A 95 10.68 -19.37 -20.71
C ALA A 95 11.45 -19.02 -19.44
N ARG A 96 10.85 -18.22 -18.56
CA ARG A 96 11.47 -17.80 -17.30
C ARG A 96 11.72 -18.97 -16.34
N LEU A 97 10.82 -19.95 -16.29
CA LEU A 97 11.02 -21.18 -15.50
C LEU A 97 12.18 -22.02 -16.02
N LEU A 98 12.35 -22.10 -17.34
CA LEU A 98 13.48 -22.77 -17.97
C LEU A 98 14.80 -22.06 -17.65
N ASP A 99 14.84 -20.73 -17.74
CA ASP A 99 16.02 -19.93 -17.42
C ASP A 99 16.46 -20.15 -15.96
N ILE A 100 15.51 -20.18 -15.01
CA ILE A 100 15.79 -20.48 -13.59
C ILE A 100 16.36 -21.89 -13.39
N TYR A 101 15.89 -22.88 -14.17
CA TYR A 101 16.39 -24.25 -14.07
C TYR A 101 17.84 -24.36 -14.53
N PHE A 102 18.20 -23.68 -15.62
CA PHE A 102 19.56 -23.70 -16.17
C PHE A 102 20.51 -22.73 -15.47
N ASP A 103 19.99 -21.67 -14.85
CA ASP A 103 20.73 -20.75 -13.99
C ASP A 103 20.02 -20.54 -12.64
N PRO A 104 20.33 -21.38 -11.63
CA PRO A 104 19.76 -21.25 -10.30
C PRO A 104 20.09 -19.94 -9.58
N ALA A 105 21.07 -19.14 -10.04
CA ALA A 105 21.37 -17.84 -9.45
C ALA A 105 20.20 -16.85 -9.62
N LEU A 106 19.41 -17.01 -10.69
CA LEU A 106 18.21 -16.22 -10.97
C LEU A 106 17.09 -16.39 -9.93
N ILE A 107 17.14 -17.43 -9.08
CA ILE A 107 16.22 -17.61 -7.95
C ILE A 107 16.30 -16.42 -6.99
N SER A 108 17.50 -15.85 -6.82
CA SER A 108 17.72 -14.69 -5.93
C SER A 108 17.18 -13.38 -6.49
N GLU A 109 16.86 -13.33 -7.80
CA GLU A 109 16.31 -12.16 -8.50
C GLU A 109 14.78 -12.18 -8.55
N ILE A 110 14.13 -13.23 -8.04
CA ILE A 110 12.67 -13.31 -7.97
C ILE A 110 12.18 -12.39 -6.85
N GLY A 111 11.41 -11.36 -7.22
CA GLY A 111 10.86 -10.38 -6.26
C GLY A 111 11.79 -9.21 -5.97
N SER A 112 13.01 -9.18 -6.53
CA SER A 112 13.85 -7.98 -6.57
C SER A 112 13.36 -7.05 -7.69
N GLY A 113 12.09 -6.65 -7.63
CA GLY A 113 11.62 -5.53 -8.43
C GLY A 113 12.58 -4.37 -8.22
N GLY A 114 13.04 -3.75 -9.31
CA GLY A 114 13.96 -2.62 -9.23
C GLY A 114 13.47 -1.61 -8.20
N VAL A 115 14.39 -1.08 -7.40
CA VAL A 115 14.10 0.08 -6.55
C VAL A 115 13.45 1.11 -7.47
N VAL A 116 12.16 1.39 -7.26
CA VAL A 116 11.51 2.48 -7.96
C VAL A 116 12.32 3.71 -7.57
N GLU A 117 13.04 4.28 -8.55
CA GLU A 117 13.84 5.47 -8.33
C GLU A 117 12.95 6.50 -7.64
N ARG A 118 13.46 7.08 -6.55
CA ARG A 118 12.79 8.17 -5.84
C ARG A 118 12.44 9.20 -6.90
N TRP A 119 11.16 9.55 -7.02
CA TRP A 119 10.74 10.60 -7.96
C TRP A 119 11.51 11.87 -7.63
N GLU A 120 12.47 12.21 -8.49
CA GLU A 120 13.26 13.41 -8.37
C GLU A 120 12.41 14.62 -8.76
N GLY A 121 12.46 15.70 -7.97
CA GLY A 121 11.92 17.00 -8.36
C GLY A 121 10.87 17.63 -7.46
N TRP A 122 10.45 16.97 -6.38
CA TRP A 122 9.47 17.53 -5.44
C TRP A 122 10.00 17.55 -4.00
N GLU A 123 11.11 18.25 -3.77
CA GLU A 123 11.58 18.60 -2.42
C GLU A 123 10.72 19.73 -1.84
N THR A 124 9.45 19.43 -1.57
CA THR A 124 8.45 20.38 -1.07
C THR A 124 7.49 19.68 -0.12
N THR A 125 6.69 20.45 0.60
CA THR A 125 5.54 19.94 1.37
C THR A 125 4.22 20.46 0.80
N VAL A 126 3.11 19.83 1.18
CA VAL A 126 1.76 20.31 0.86
C VAL A 126 1.55 21.75 1.32
N SER A 127 1.99 22.10 2.54
CA SER A 127 1.83 23.45 3.08
C SER A 127 2.62 24.48 2.25
N GLN A 128 3.86 24.17 1.87
CA GLN A 128 4.67 25.05 1.01
C GLN A 128 4.06 25.24 -0.39
N GLN A 129 3.46 24.19 -0.96
CA GLN A 129 2.76 24.30 -2.23
C GLN A 129 1.52 25.21 -2.15
N VAL A 130 0.82 25.21 -1.01
CA VAL A 130 -0.27 26.17 -0.76
C VAL A 130 0.27 27.59 -0.66
N ASP A 131 1.41 27.83 0.01
CA ASP A 131 2.03 29.16 0.08
C ASP A 131 2.37 29.70 -1.31
N VAL A 132 2.97 28.86 -2.17
CA VAL A 132 3.27 29.19 -3.57
C VAL A 132 1.99 29.48 -4.36
N ALA A 133 0.94 28.67 -4.17
CA ALA A 133 -0.35 28.89 -4.83
C ALA A 133 -1.00 30.21 -4.39
N SER A 134 -0.92 30.59 -3.12
CA SER A 134 -1.45 31.85 -2.61
C SER A 134 -0.75 33.07 -3.15
N GLN A 135 0.57 33.00 -3.37
CA GLN A 135 1.29 34.09 -4.04
C GLN A 135 0.93 34.20 -5.53
N ARG A 136 0.66 33.07 -6.18
CA ARG A 136 0.41 33.02 -7.63
C ARG A 136 -1.03 33.31 -8.03
N TYR A 137 -1.98 32.93 -7.17
CA TYR A 137 -3.42 33.01 -7.45
C TYR A 137 -4.22 33.56 -6.25
N PRO A 138 -3.85 34.73 -5.70
CA PRO A 138 -4.39 35.22 -4.42
C PRO A 138 -5.92 35.36 -4.40
N ASP A 139 -6.50 35.84 -5.51
CA ASP A 139 -7.93 36.11 -5.65
C ASP A 139 -8.75 34.88 -6.07
N ASN A 140 -8.10 33.76 -6.43
CA ASN A 140 -8.82 32.55 -6.82
C ASN A 140 -9.43 31.88 -5.59
N ILE A 141 -10.61 31.28 -5.77
CA ILE A 141 -11.27 30.49 -4.72
C ILE A 141 -10.44 29.24 -4.43
N ALA A 142 -10.01 29.08 -3.17
CA ALA A 142 -9.28 27.91 -2.68
C ALA A 142 -10.21 26.90 -2.01
N VAL A 143 -11.17 27.39 -1.21
CA VAL A 143 -12.15 26.56 -0.50
C VAL A 143 -13.55 27.09 -0.75
N LYS A 144 -14.48 26.19 -1.10
CA LYS A 144 -15.90 26.50 -1.27
C LYS A 144 -16.76 25.54 -0.44
N LEU A 145 -17.50 26.07 0.52
CA LEU A 145 -18.47 25.31 1.31
C LEU A 145 -19.85 25.39 0.64
N GLY A 146 -20.23 24.32 -0.08
CA GLY A 146 -21.46 24.30 -0.88
C GLY A 146 -22.74 24.55 -0.08
N PHE A 147 -22.81 24.14 1.19
CA PHE A 147 -24.01 24.28 2.02
C PHE A 147 -24.25 25.70 2.55
N THR A 148 -23.19 26.46 2.77
CA THR A 148 -23.26 27.84 3.31
C THR A 148 -22.98 28.91 2.25
N ASN A 149 -22.66 28.48 1.03
CA ASN A 149 -22.18 29.33 -0.07
C ASN A 149 -20.99 30.23 0.34
N THR A 150 -20.17 29.74 1.28
CA THR A 150 -18.98 30.43 1.76
C THR A 150 -17.81 30.11 0.85
N GLU A 151 -17.11 31.15 0.40
CA GLU A 151 -15.94 31.05 -0.46
C GLU A 151 -14.75 31.71 0.24
N ILE A 152 -13.61 31.03 0.24
CA ILE A 152 -12.35 31.50 0.80
C ILE A 152 -11.34 31.52 -0.35
N THR A 153 -10.76 32.69 -0.62
CA THR A 153 -9.70 32.82 -1.61
C THR A 153 -8.37 32.29 -1.08
N TYR A 154 -7.39 32.06 -1.96
CA TYR A 154 -6.08 31.61 -1.51
C TYR A 154 -5.38 32.60 -0.57
N ASP A 155 -5.58 33.90 -0.74
CA ASP A 155 -5.00 34.92 0.14
C ASP A 155 -5.63 34.87 1.54
N MET A 156 -6.97 34.83 1.60
CA MET A 156 -7.71 34.65 2.86
C MET A 156 -7.36 33.34 3.56
N LEU A 157 -7.21 32.25 2.80
CA LEU A 157 -6.79 30.96 3.34
C LEU A 157 -5.39 31.08 3.97
N ASN A 158 -4.44 31.71 3.27
CA ASN A 158 -3.08 31.85 3.77
C ASN A 158 -3.01 32.65 5.08
N GLU A 159 -3.79 33.73 5.18
CA GLU A 159 -3.91 34.53 6.39
C GLU A 159 -4.49 33.71 7.56
N LEU A 160 -5.60 32.99 7.33
CA LEU A 160 -6.23 32.13 8.32
C LEU A 160 -5.28 31.02 8.79
N VAL A 161 -4.56 30.38 7.87
CA VAL A 161 -3.55 29.37 8.19
C VAL A 161 -2.41 29.98 9.01
N GLY A 162 -1.99 31.21 8.70
CA GLY A 162 -0.98 31.93 9.48
C GLY A 162 -1.43 32.19 10.91
N ARG A 163 -2.69 32.61 11.11
CA ARG A 163 -3.28 32.83 12.45
C ARG A 163 -3.40 31.51 13.22
N ALA A 164 -3.91 30.47 12.60
CA ALA A 164 -3.99 29.14 13.20
C ALA A 164 -2.59 28.59 13.56
N ALA A 165 -1.60 28.76 12.68
CA ALA A 165 -0.22 28.33 12.93
C ALA A 165 0.40 29.09 14.10
N ARG A 166 0.14 30.40 14.24
CA ARG A 166 0.53 31.17 15.42
C ARG A 166 -0.08 30.59 16.69
N ALA A 167 -1.40 30.39 16.72
CA ALA A 167 -2.09 29.83 17.87
C ALA A 167 -1.58 28.44 18.26
N LEU A 168 -1.23 27.60 17.28
CA LEU A 168 -0.63 26.29 17.52
C LEU A 168 0.78 26.40 18.12
N LYS A 169 1.63 27.32 17.63
CA LYS A 169 2.97 27.54 18.20
C LYS A 169 2.89 28.05 19.64
N ASP A 170 1.93 28.91 19.95
CA ASP A 170 1.69 29.41 21.31
C ASP A 170 1.22 28.30 22.27
N LEU A 171 0.80 27.14 21.73
CA LEU A 171 0.46 25.90 22.45
C LEU A 171 1.59 24.85 22.42
N ASP A 172 2.81 25.26 22.05
CA ASP A 172 4.00 24.43 21.86
C ASP A 172 3.84 23.31 20.81
N VAL A 173 3.01 23.53 19.79
CA VAL A 173 2.92 22.64 18.63
C VAL A 173 4.04 22.98 17.65
N GLY A 174 4.74 21.95 17.20
CA GLY A 174 5.84 22.07 16.24
C GLY A 174 6.38 20.73 15.76
N ILE A 175 7.66 20.69 15.40
CA ILE A 175 8.35 19.48 14.92
C ILE A 175 8.15 18.32 15.89
N ALA A 176 7.86 17.14 15.34
CA ALA A 176 7.64 15.88 16.06
C ALA A 176 6.45 15.85 17.04
N THR A 177 5.60 16.87 17.03
CA THR A 177 4.33 16.85 17.76
C THR A 177 3.19 16.29 16.91
N ARG A 178 2.16 15.77 17.58
CA ARG A 178 0.93 15.29 16.95
C ARG A 178 -0.25 16.09 17.46
N VAL A 179 -1.17 16.43 16.58
CA VAL A 179 -2.40 17.16 16.92
C VAL A 179 -3.58 16.34 16.46
N ALA A 180 -4.44 15.93 17.40
CA ALA A 180 -5.66 15.24 17.04
C ALA A 180 -6.71 16.25 16.55
N ILE A 181 -7.52 15.86 15.57
CA ILE A 181 -8.64 16.67 15.06
C ILE A 181 -9.90 15.82 15.11
N LEU A 182 -10.90 16.27 15.87
CA LEU A 182 -12.24 15.71 15.94
C LEU A 182 -13.26 16.79 15.58
N CYS A 183 -13.65 16.89 14.32
CA CYS A 183 -14.60 17.89 13.85
C CYS A 183 -15.41 17.36 12.67
N GLU A 184 -16.50 18.06 12.35
CA GLU A 184 -17.21 17.88 11.09
C GLU A 184 -16.47 18.58 9.93
N PRO A 185 -16.71 18.15 8.68
CA PRO A 185 -16.14 18.82 7.51
C PRO A 185 -16.47 20.31 7.47
N SER A 186 -15.44 21.16 7.50
CA SER A 186 -15.55 22.61 7.56
C SER A 186 -14.33 23.28 6.93
N ALA A 187 -14.42 24.58 6.66
CA ALA A 187 -13.26 25.36 6.23
C ALA A 187 -12.18 25.41 7.33
N ASP A 188 -12.58 25.53 8.59
CA ASP A 188 -11.69 25.56 9.75
C ASP A 188 -10.85 24.27 9.84
N MET A 189 -11.45 23.11 9.52
CA MET A 189 -10.70 21.84 9.43
C MET A 189 -9.54 21.94 8.42
N ILE A 190 -9.79 22.49 7.23
CA ILE A 190 -8.75 22.65 6.20
C ILE A 190 -7.67 23.64 6.69
N VAL A 191 -8.09 24.76 7.28
CA VAL A 191 -7.18 25.76 7.86
C VAL A 191 -6.26 25.13 8.90
N PHE A 192 -6.81 24.37 9.85
CA PHE A 192 -6.03 23.76 10.91
C PHE A 192 -5.14 22.62 10.43
N ILE A 193 -5.58 21.80 9.47
CA ILE A 193 -4.72 20.80 8.83
C ILE A 193 -3.50 21.50 8.21
N LEU A 194 -3.71 22.53 7.40
CA LEU A 194 -2.61 23.27 6.77
C LEU A 194 -1.70 23.97 7.79
N ALA A 195 -2.25 24.47 8.89
CA ALA A 195 -1.50 25.12 9.95
C ALA A 195 -0.62 24.13 10.74
N ILE A 196 -1.15 22.94 11.07
CA ILE A 196 -0.40 21.84 11.70
C ILE A 196 0.78 21.43 10.82
N LEU A 197 0.53 21.26 9.52
CA LEU A 197 1.55 20.95 8.53
C LEU A 197 2.61 22.07 8.45
N ARG A 198 2.19 23.35 8.42
CA ARG A 198 3.08 24.53 8.34
C ARG A 198 4.06 24.62 9.50
N VAL A 199 3.66 24.21 10.69
CA VAL A 199 4.51 24.15 11.89
C VAL A 199 5.28 22.83 12.02
N SER A 200 5.21 21.97 11.00
CA SER A 200 5.87 20.67 10.92
C SER A 200 5.41 19.65 11.96
N ALA A 201 4.16 19.76 12.40
CA ALA A 201 3.49 18.77 13.21
C ALA A 201 2.68 17.80 12.34
N ALA A 202 2.35 16.63 12.89
CA ALA A 202 1.48 15.66 12.21
C ALA A 202 0.05 15.71 12.76
N TYR A 203 -0.95 15.70 11.87
CA TYR A 203 -2.33 15.60 12.34
C TYR A 203 -2.80 14.15 12.48
N VAL A 204 -3.65 13.90 13.47
CA VAL A 204 -4.30 12.60 13.73
C VAL A 204 -5.81 12.80 13.53
N PRO A 205 -6.37 12.42 12.37
CA PRO A 205 -7.79 12.59 12.13
C PRO A 205 -8.60 11.60 12.95
N LEU A 206 -9.59 12.10 13.68
CA LEU A 206 -10.57 11.34 14.43
C LEU A 206 -11.94 11.48 13.77
N ASP A 207 -12.56 10.35 13.45
CA ASP A 207 -13.88 10.32 12.81
C ASP A 207 -14.96 10.08 13.87
N SER A 208 -15.86 11.07 14.01
CA SER A 208 -16.95 11.12 15.00
C SER A 208 -17.93 9.96 14.91
N ARG A 209 -17.93 9.21 13.80
CA ARG A 209 -18.76 8.01 13.62
C ARG A 209 -18.22 6.78 14.35
N ASN A 210 -16.97 6.82 14.81
CA ASN A 210 -16.41 5.73 15.62
C ASN A 210 -16.95 5.77 17.05
N SER A 211 -16.92 4.62 17.73
CA SER A 211 -17.27 4.57 19.15
C SER A 211 -16.25 5.34 20.01
N HIS A 212 -16.68 5.77 21.19
CA HIS A 212 -15.81 6.44 22.17
C HIS A 212 -14.57 5.61 22.49
N GLU A 213 -14.72 4.30 22.70
CA GLU A 213 -13.60 3.39 23.00
C GLU A 213 -12.58 3.36 21.88
N ARG A 214 -13.03 3.40 20.62
CA ARG A 214 -12.12 3.43 19.46
C ARG A 214 -11.38 4.75 19.36
N LEU A 215 -12.07 5.88 19.59
CA LEU A 215 -11.44 7.20 19.62
C LEU A 215 -10.43 7.32 20.77
N SER A 216 -10.81 6.86 21.96
CA SER A 216 -9.92 6.80 23.14
C SER A 216 -8.70 5.92 22.87
N SER A 217 -8.86 4.74 22.24
CA SER A 217 -7.74 3.88 21.87
C SER A 217 -6.78 4.56 20.89
N ILE A 218 -7.28 5.33 19.92
CA ILE A 218 -6.45 6.07 18.97
C ILE A 218 -5.70 7.20 19.68
N ILE A 219 -6.35 7.95 20.57
CA ILE A 219 -5.70 9.01 21.35
C ILE A 219 -4.64 8.42 22.27
N GLY A 220 -4.92 7.30 22.96
CA GLY A 220 -3.96 6.65 23.83
C GLY A 220 -2.69 6.21 23.08
N ASP A 221 -2.85 5.57 21.93
CA ASP A 221 -1.72 5.11 21.11
C ASP A 221 -0.97 6.29 20.46
N SER A 222 -1.70 7.27 19.90
CA SER A 222 -1.08 8.41 19.23
C SER A 222 -0.49 9.42 20.21
N SER A 223 -0.98 9.51 21.46
CA SER A 223 -0.54 10.50 22.45
C SER A 223 -0.37 11.91 21.85
N PRO A 224 -1.43 12.56 21.36
CA PRO A 224 -1.34 13.90 20.76
C PRO A 224 -0.98 14.94 21.83
N ARG A 225 -0.36 16.05 21.40
CA ARG A 225 -0.09 17.22 22.26
C ARG A 225 -1.38 17.91 22.68
N LEU A 226 -2.36 17.96 21.77
CA LEU A 226 -3.69 18.53 22.00
C LEU A 226 -4.72 17.94 21.03
N LEU A 227 -5.98 18.09 21.38
CA LEU A 227 -7.14 17.80 20.55
C LEU A 227 -7.84 19.09 20.10
N LEU A 228 -7.91 19.28 18.80
CA LEU A 228 -8.75 20.30 18.17
C LEU A 228 -10.14 19.73 17.91
N SER A 229 -11.16 20.53 18.22
CA SER A 229 -12.56 20.19 17.94
C SER A 229 -13.30 21.40 17.40
N ASP A 230 -14.42 21.16 16.74
CA ASP A 230 -15.44 22.20 16.54
C ASP A 230 -16.40 22.24 17.74
N SER A 231 -17.22 23.28 17.78
CA SER A 231 -18.26 23.47 18.79
C SER A 231 -19.33 22.38 18.81
N ARG A 232 -19.56 21.67 17.69
CA ARG A 232 -20.59 20.63 17.57
C ARG A 232 -20.17 19.34 18.26
N LEU A 233 -18.87 19.02 18.26
CA LEU A 233 -18.29 17.84 18.88
C LEU A 233 -17.54 18.15 20.19
N GLY A 234 -17.61 19.40 20.66
CA GLY A 234 -16.87 19.87 21.83
C GLY A 234 -17.10 19.06 23.11
N GLU A 235 -18.33 18.56 23.35
CA GLU A 235 -18.61 17.69 24.50
C GLU A 235 -17.87 16.34 24.40
N CYS A 236 -17.93 15.69 23.23
CA CYS A 236 -17.23 14.43 22.97
C CYS A 236 -15.71 14.62 23.07
N ALA A 237 -15.18 15.69 22.50
CA ALA A 237 -13.77 16.03 22.59
C ALA A 237 -13.34 16.31 24.05
N SER A 238 -14.18 16.98 24.84
CA SER A 238 -13.90 17.26 26.26
C SER A 238 -13.79 15.99 27.08
N LEU A 239 -14.69 15.02 26.88
CA LEU A 239 -14.63 13.71 27.54
C LEU A 239 -13.33 12.97 27.22
N LEU A 240 -12.91 12.96 25.95
CA LEU A 240 -11.64 12.35 25.53
C LEU A 240 -10.43 13.09 26.12
N GLY A 241 -10.49 14.42 26.20
CA GLY A 241 -9.44 15.24 26.80
C GLY A 241 -9.28 15.01 28.30
N GLU A 242 -10.38 14.87 29.03
CA GLU A 242 -10.38 14.54 30.46
C GLU A 242 -9.82 13.14 30.73
N GLU A 243 -10.24 12.15 29.95
CA GLU A 243 -9.79 10.76 30.06
C GLU A 243 -8.27 10.62 29.87
N HIS A 244 -7.72 11.34 28.89
CA HIS A 244 -6.29 11.27 28.52
C HIS A 244 -5.42 12.39 29.11
N ILE A 245 -6.00 13.29 29.92
CA ILE A 245 -5.32 14.46 30.50
C ILE A 245 -4.64 15.29 29.37
N MET A 246 -5.40 15.56 28.31
CA MET A 246 -4.94 16.25 27.12
C MET A 246 -5.69 17.58 26.92
N PRO A 247 -5.00 18.69 26.57
CA PRO A 247 -5.66 19.94 26.26
C PRO A 247 -6.62 19.80 25.08
N VAL A 248 -7.85 20.28 25.24
CA VAL A 248 -8.85 20.40 24.17
C VAL A 248 -9.00 21.87 23.81
N ARG A 249 -9.07 22.20 22.51
CA ARG A 249 -9.28 23.56 22.02
C ARG A 249 -10.32 23.56 20.91
N LEU A 250 -11.23 24.55 20.98
CA LEU A 250 -12.18 24.81 19.91
C LEU A 250 -11.52 25.62 18.80
N MET A 251 -11.62 25.14 17.57
CA MET A 251 -11.02 25.77 16.39
C MET A 251 -11.54 27.19 16.18
N GLU A 252 -12.84 27.41 16.36
CA GLU A 252 -13.48 28.71 16.21
C GLU A 252 -12.92 29.74 17.20
N THR A 253 -12.60 29.29 18.42
CA THR A 253 -12.03 30.16 19.45
C THR A 253 -10.58 30.52 19.14
N LEU A 254 -9.79 29.55 18.66
CA LEU A 254 -8.39 29.76 18.30
C LEU A 254 -8.23 30.69 17.09
N LEU A 255 -9.14 30.65 16.13
CA LEU A 255 -9.09 31.52 14.95
C LEU A 255 -9.43 32.98 15.27
N ILE A 256 -10.24 33.24 16.29
CA ILE A 256 -10.65 34.60 16.69
C ILE A 256 -9.64 35.22 17.66
N ALA A 257 -8.86 34.41 18.37
CA ALA A 257 -7.86 34.90 19.31
C ALA A 257 -6.83 35.80 18.60
N ASP A 258 -6.69 37.04 19.08
CA ASP A 258 -5.65 37.94 18.62
C ASP A 258 -4.31 37.56 19.25
N SER A 259 -3.29 37.43 18.41
CA SER A 259 -1.90 37.30 18.86
C SER A 259 -1.16 38.62 18.62
N PRO A 260 -0.43 39.15 19.62
CA PRO A 260 0.30 40.41 19.46
C PRO A 260 1.39 40.33 18.38
N ASP A 261 1.89 39.13 18.07
CA ASP A 261 2.90 38.87 17.05
C ASP A 261 2.31 38.68 15.64
N GLY A 262 0.98 38.80 15.50
CA GLY A 262 0.28 38.59 14.24
C GLY A 262 0.34 37.14 13.72
N PRO A 263 -0.14 36.91 12.48
CA PRO A 263 -0.07 35.61 11.82
C PRO A 263 1.37 35.09 11.73
N TYR A 264 1.54 33.78 11.84
CA TYR A 264 2.84 33.15 11.61
C TYR A 264 3.13 33.09 10.10
N GLU A 265 4.07 33.91 9.64
CA GLU A 265 4.48 33.99 8.23
C GLU A 265 5.51 32.94 7.81
N GLY A 266 6.10 32.22 8.77
CA GLY A 266 7.08 31.17 8.48
C GLY A 266 6.44 29.86 8.03
N ASN A 267 7.26 28.99 7.42
CA ASN A 267 6.89 27.60 7.16
C ASN A 267 8.11 26.71 7.44
N VAL A 268 8.00 25.84 8.45
CA VAL A 268 9.10 24.96 8.90
C VAL A 268 8.87 23.51 8.54
N SER A 269 7.85 23.24 7.73
CA SER A 269 7.58 21.90 7.22
C SER A 269 8.74 21.37 6.37
N HIS A 270 8.99 20.07 6.47
CA HIS A 270 10.07 19.40 5.74
C HIS A 270 9.55 18.11 5.10
N PRO A 271 9.98 17.75 3.88
CA PRO A 271 9.51 16.54 3.18
C PRO A 271 9.62 15.26 4.02
N ASP A 272 10.71 15.10 4.77
CA ASP A 272 10.96 13.90 5.58
C ASP A 272 10.30 13.94 6.97
N HIS A 273 9.59 15.02 7.32
CA HIS A 273 8.86 15.09 8.60
C HIS A 273 7.47 14.45 8.49
N PRO A 274 6.96 13.85 9.58
CA PRO A 274 5.60 13.32 9.62
C PRO A 274 4.54 14.38 9.28
N ALA A 275 3.64 14.05 8.36
CA ALA A 275 2.51 14.90 7.97
C ALA A 275 1.20 14.48 8.64
N PHE A 276 0.96 13.16 8.74
CA PHE A 276 -0.25 12.63 9.39
C PHE A 276 -0.10 11.18 9.86
N VAL A 277 -0.97 10.79 10.79
CA VAL A 277 -1.05 9.42 11.31
C VAL A 277 -2.45 8.85 11.07
N LEU A 278 -2.56 7.83 10.21
CA LEU A 278 -3.83 7.16 9.94
C LEU A 278 -3.93 5.84 10.69
N TYR A 279 -5.08 5.59 11.29
CA TYR A 279 -5.35 4.34 11.99
C TYR A 279 -6.18 3.40 11.13
N THR A 280 -5.70 2.17 10.99
CA THR A 280 -6.41 1.09 10.28
C THR A 280 -6.95 0.06 11.26
N SER A 281 -7.93 -0.73 10.83
CA SER A 281 -8.37 -1.91 11.56
C SER A 281 -7.24 -2.95 11.55
N GLY A 282 -6.48 -3.04 12.64
CA GLY A 282 -5.47 -4.09 12.77
C GLY A 282 -6.14 -5.46 12.81
N SER A 283 -5.52 -6.45 12.16
CA SER A 283 -5.95 -7.87 12.22
C SER A 283 -6.00 -8.44 13.64
N THR A 284 -5.30 -7.80 14.58
CA THR A 284 -5.22 -8.13 16.00
C THR A 284 -6.27 -7.41 16.87
N GLY A 285 -7.22 -6.68 16.26
CA GLY A 285 -8.27 -5.91 16.95
C GLY A 285 -7.82 -4.55 17.47
N ALA A 286 -6.54 -4.38 17.84
CA ALA A 286 -5.98 -3.08 18.19
C ALA A 286 -5.73 -2.21 16.92
N PRO A 287 -6.12 -0.92 16.93
CA PRO A 287 -5.89 -0.04 15.80
C PRO A 287 -4.38 0.23 15.65
N LYS A 288 -3.87 0.22 14.41
CA LYS A 288 -2.44 0.44 14.11
C LYS A 288 -2.27 1.78 13.42
N GLY A 289 -1.47 2.66 14.02
CA GLY A 289 -1.10 3.96 13.46
C GLY A 289 -0.06 3.81 12.36
N ILE A 290 -0.37 4.31 11.19
CA ILE A 290 0.53 4.41 10.04
C ILE A 290 0.94 5.88 9.93
N ILE A 291 2.23 6.14 10.08
CA ILE A 291 2.79 7.49 9.92
C ILE A 291 3.16 7.68 8.46
N LEU A 292 2.68 8.77 7.87
CA LEU A 292 3.04 9.19 6.52
C LEU A 292 3.73 10.54 6.59
N ASP A 293 4.87 10.66 5.91
CA ASP A 293 5.62 11.90 5.81
C ASP A 293 5.07 12.81 4.69
N HIS A 294 5.54 14.05 4.65
CA HIS A 294 5.13 15.00 3.61
C HIS A 294 5.51 14.51 2.21
N LEU A 295 6.67 13.87 2.06
CA LEU A 295 7.18 13.39 0.78
C LEU A 295 6.27 12.31 0.18
N ASN A 296 5.80 11.35 0.98
CA ASN A 296 4.84 10.32 0.56
C ASN A 296 3.60 10.97 -0.02
N TRP A 297 3.08 11.99 0.67
CA TRP A 297 1.86 12.67 0.26
C TRP A 297 2.03 13.48 -1.03
N VAL A 298 3.13 14.23 -1.14
CA VAL A 298 3.46 15.02 -2.32
C VAL A 298 3.69 14.13 -3.54
N ASN A 299 4.43 13.02 -3.38
CA ASN A 299 4.66 12.07 -4.46
C ASN A 299 3.36 11.45 -4.96
N GLN A 300 2.43 11.11 -4.05
CA GLN A 300 1.12 10.60 -4.41
C GLN A 300 0.32 11.63 -5.23
N PHE A 301 0.28 12.89 -4.80
CA PHE A 301 -0.41 13.95 -5.54
C PHE A 301 0.22 14.23 -6.90
N ALA A 302 1.55 14.19 -7.01
CA ALA A 302 2.25 14.39 -8.28
C ALA A 302 1.87 13.28 -9.28
N ALA A 303 1.90 12.02 -8.84
CA ALA A 303 1.51 10.88 -9.67
C ALA A 303 0.04 10.98 -10.13
N VAL A 304 -0.88 11.27 -9.21
CA VAL A 304 -2.32 11.43 -9.52
C VAL A 304 -2.55 12.62 -10.46
N THR A 305 -1.89 13.75 -10.23
CA THR A 305 -2.03 14.94 -11.07
C THR A 305 -1.54 14.68 -12.49
N GLN A 306 -0.42 13.98 -12.64
CA GLN A 306 0.14 13.60 -13.94
C GLN A 306 -0.77 12.62 -14.69
N GLU A 307 -1.28 11.59 -14.02
CA GLU A 307 -2.12 10.57 -14.64
C GLU A 307 -3.48 11.14 -15.08
N TYR A 308 -4.13 11.94 -14.23
CA TYR A 308 -5.50 12.41 -14.47
C TYR A 308 -5.58 13.82 -15.07
N GLY A 309 -4.44 14.49 -15.27
CA GLY A 309 -4.37 15.86 -15.76
C GLY A 309 -5.23 16.79 -14.91
N LEU A 310 -5.03 16.78 -13.60
CA LEU A 310 -5.73 17.70 -12.69
C LEU A 310 -5.19 19.12 -12.92
N ALA A 311 -6.07 20.01 -13.36
CA ALA A 311 -5.77 21.42 -13.64
C ALA A 311 -6.81 22.31 -12.94
N GLN A 312 -6.57 23.63 -12.90
CA GLN A 312 -7.36 24.62 -12.15
C GLN A 312 -8.88 24.58 -12.37
N GLU A 313 -9.37 24.03 -13.48
CA GLU A 313 -10.81 24.00 -13.81
C GLU A 313 -11.56 22.78 -13.25
N LYS A 314 -10.87 21.77 -12.71
CA LYS A 314 -11.53 20.54 -12.23
C LYS A 314 -11.89 20.65 -10.74
N VAL A 315 -13.09 21.15 -10.47
CA VAL A 315 -13.77 20.86 -9.20
C VAL A 315 -14.51 19.54 -9.37
N LEU A 316 -14.04 18.48 -8.71
CA LEU A 316 -14.81 17.24 -8.61
C LEU A 316 -16.05 17.52 -7.75
N GLN A 317 -17.23 17.53 -8.36
CA GLN A 317 -18.53 17.56 -7.69
C GLN A 317 -19.04 16.15 -7.45
#